data_AF-A0A3A6NUI9-F1
#
_entry.id   AF-A0A3A6NUI9-F1
#
_cell.length_a   1.000
_cell.length_b   1.000
_cell.length_c   1.000
_cell.angle_alpha   90.00
_cell.angle_beta   90.00
_cell.angle_gamma   90.00
#
_symmetry.space_group_name_H-M   'P 1'
#
loop_
_entity.id
_entity.type
_entity.pdbx_description
1 polymer ?
#
loop_
_entity_poly.entity_id
_entity_poly.type
_entity_poly.pdbx_seq_one_letter_code
_entity_poly.pdbx_strand_id
1 'polypeptide(L)'
;MSRKKAGKTGGKKGGAGQLAEVLSLLRQGRVVMLAGLALLLLAGGCSLTPREYYKEPPGKSAGLKALDDYAWDCYELGLDYMDQSRYELARQQFSLAASSAVSRTLHADALDAMRRAEQNIRQQR
;
A
#
# COMPACT_ATOMS: atom_id res chain seq x y z
N MET A 1 -58.05 47.73 -16.46
CA MET A 1 -56.69 47.54 -15.88
C MET A 1 -56.26 46.09 -16.06
N SER A 2 -54.98 45.85 -16.38
CA SER A 2 -54.23 44.56 -16.48
C SER A 2 -54.63 43.58 -17.60
N ARG A 3 -53.96 43.49 -18.76
CA ARG A 3 -52.59 43.03 -19.16
C ARG A 3 -52.43 41.51 -19.38
N LYS A 4 -52.08 41.18 -20.65
CA LYS A 4 -51.18 40.11 -21.18
C LYS A 4 -51.60 38.64 -20.98
N LYS A 5 -51.17 37.65 -21.79
CA LYS A 5 -50.80 37.42 -23.22
C LYS A 5 -50.19 35.99 -23.22
N ALA A 6 -50.61 35.14 -24.17
CA ALA A 6 -49.88 33.96 -24.71
C ALA A 6 -49.51 32.82 -23.71
N GLY A 7 -49.35 31.55 -24.09
CA GLY A 7 -49.26 30.88 -25.39
C GLY A 7 -49.23 29.35 -25.16
N LYS A 8 -49.79 28.58 -26.10
CA LYS A 8 -49.05 27.78 -27.09
C LYS A 8 -48.29 26.58 -26.48
N THR A 9 -49.01 25.48 -26.35
CA THR A 9 -48.46 24.12 -26.17
C THR A 9 -48.22 23.47 -27.53
N GLY A 10 -47.17 22.64 -27.60
CA GLY A 10 -46.99 21.64 -28.65
C GLY A 10 -45.79 21.88 -29.58
N GLY A 11 -44.83 20.96 -29.55
CA GLY A 11 -43.73 20.97 -30.53
C GLY A 11 -42.55 20.06 -30.21
N LYS A 12 -42.79 18.75 -30.19
CA LYS A 12 -41.83 17.63 -30.15
C LYS A 12 -40.79 17.75 -31.29
N LYS A 13 -39.48 17.61 -31.00
CA LYS A 13 -38.33 17.26 -31.87
C LYS A 13 -37.06 17.43 -31.01
N GLY A 14 -36.04 16.58 -30.95
CA GLY A 14 -35.61 15.40 -31.71
C GLY A 14 -34.14 15.19 -31.28
N GLY A 15 -33.83 14.01 -30.74
CA GLY A 15 -32.59 13.71 -30.01
C GLY A 15 -31.38 13.39 -30.88
N ALA A 16 -30.80 14.41 -31.54
CA ALA A 16 -29.57 14.24 -32.32
C ALA A 16 -28.43 15.21 -31.96
N GLY A 17 -28.69 16.25 -31.15
CA GLY A 17 -27.68 17.25 -30.77
C GLY A 17 -26.84 16.89 -29.53
N GLN A 18 -27.42 16.16 -28.57
CA GLN A 18 -26.78 15.98 -27.25
C GLN A 18 -25.62 14.96 -27.25
N LEU A 19 -25.63 13.96 -28.14
CA LEU A 19 -24.54 12.97 -28.17
C LEU A 19 -23.25 13.51 -28.79
N ALA A 20 -23.35 14.49 -29.70
CA ALA A 20 -22.18 15.14 -30.30
C ALA A 20 -21.48 16.09 -29.30
N GLU A 21 -22.25 16.76 -28.45
CA GLU A 21 -21.72 17.63 -27.38
C GLU A 21 -21.05 16.82 -26.26
N VAL A 22 -21.62 15.67 -25.88
CA VAL A 22 -21.05 14.80 -24.85
C VAL A 22 -19.75 14.13 -25.33
N LEU A 23 -19.66 13.75 -26.60
CA LEU A 23 -18.42 13.18 -27.19
C LEU A 23 -17.29 14.22 -27.31
N SER A 24 -17.61 15.49 -27.59
CA SER A 24 -16.58 16.55 -27.63
C SER A 24 -16.05 16.88 -26.22
N LEU A 25 -16.93 16.90 -25.22
CA LEU A 25 -16.58 17.10 -23.81
C LEU A 25 -15.76 15.95 -23.23
N LEU A 26 -16.07 14.69 -23.60
CA LEU A 26 -15.27 13.52 -23.20
C LEU A 26 -13.88 13.51 -23.84
N ARG A 27 -13.74 14.01 -25.07
CA ARG A 27 -12.44 14.14 -25.76
C ARG A 27 -11.61 15.29 -25.18
N GLN A 28 -12.22 16.42 -24.84
CA GLN A 28 -11.53 17.53 -24.16
C GLN A 28 -11.13 17.17 -22.73
N GLY A 29 -11.99 16.50 -21.96
CA GLY A 29 -11.70 16.09 -20.58
C GLY A 29 -10.55 15.08 -20.46
N ARG A 30 -10.46 14.12 -21.39
CA ARG A 30 -9.34 13.14 -21.41
C ARG A 30 -8.01 13.77 -21.79
N VAL A 31 -7.99 14.75 -22.70
CA VAL A 31 -6.75 15.45 -23.10
C VAL A 31 -6.26 16.36 -21.98
N VAL A 32 -7.16 17.06 -21.27
CA VAL A 32 -6.77 17.90 -20.11
C VAL A 32 -6.31 17.06 -18.93
N MET A 33 -6.95 15.92 -18.65
CA MET A 33 -6.50 14.97 -17.62
C MET A 33 -5.12 14.37 -17.92
N LEU A 34 -4.86 13.97 -19.18
CA LEU A 34 -3.55 13.42 -19.58
C LEU A 34 -2.44 14.47 -19.58
N ALA A 35 -2.74 15.71 -20.01
CA ALA A 35 -1.78 16.81 -19.98
C ALA A 35 -1.46 17.27 -18.55
N GLY A 36 -2.45 17.31 -17.66
CA GLY A 36 -2.23 17.61 -16.24
C GLY A 36 -1.39 16.55 -15.52
N LEU A 37 -1.60 15.27 -15.83
CA LEU A 37 -0.83 14.17 -15.24
C LEU A 37 0.62 14.15 -15.73
N ALA A 38 0.86 14.48 -17.00
CA ALA A 38 2.21 14.59 -17.56
C ALA A 38 3.00 15.77 -16.97
N LEU A 39 2.33 16.90 -16.67
CA LEU A 39 2.98 18.06 -16.03
C LEU A 39 3.32 17.78 -14.55
N LEU A 40 2.50 17.01 -13.85
CA LEU A 40 2.74 16.61 -12.45
C LEU A 40 3.89 15.59 -12.31
N LEU A 41 4.07 14.71 -13.29
CA LEU A 41 5.16 13.74 -13.33
C LEU A 41 6.53 14.37 -13.65
N LEU A 42 6.57 15.49 -14.37
CA LEU A 42 7.81 16.22 -14.69
C LEU A 42 8.29 17.14 -13.56
N ALA A 43 7.41 17.56 -12.64
CA ALA A 43 7.76 18.44 -11.52
C ALA A 43 8.15 17.68 -10.23
N GLY A 44 7.88 16.37 -10.15
CA GLY A 44 8.14 15.56 -8.94
C GLY A 44 9.53 14.93 -8.85
N GLY A 45 10.38 15.09 -9.87
CA GLY A 45 11.66 14.38 -9.98
C GLY A 45 12.86 15.32 -9.90
N CYS A 46 13.13 15.92 -8.73
CA CYS A 46 14.47 16.35 -8.31
C CYS A 46 14.46 16.89 -6.87
N SER A 47 14.10 16.06 -5.90
CA SER A 47 14.60 16.24 -4.53
C SER A 47 16.04 15.70 -4.47
N LEU A 48 16.95 16.32 -5.23
CA LEU A 48 18.39 16.26 -4.99
C LEU A 48 18.70 17.16 -3.78
N THR A 49 18.07 16.87 -2.64
CA THR A 49 18.68 17.30 -1.39
C THR A 49 19.90 16.39 -1.22
N PRO A 50 21.13 16.93 -1.08
CA PRO A 50 22.22 16.11 -0.60
C PRO A 50 21.70 15.47 0.68
N ARG A 51 21.75 14.14 0.71
CA ARG A 51 21.44 13.30 1.87
C ARG A 51 22.23 13.88 3.02
N GLU A 52 21.60 14.80 3.75
CA GLU A 52 22.17 15.41 4.94
C GLU A 52 22.67 14.24 5.76
N TYR A 53 23.94 14.36 6.15
CA TYR A 53 24.59 13.49 7.11
C TYR A 53 23.62 13.28 8.27
N TYR A 54 22.85 12.20 8.22
CA TYR A 54 22.04 11.76 9.34
C TYR A 54 23.07 11.26 10.34
N LYS A 55 23.57 12.19 11.15
CA LYS A 55 24.42 11.87 12.29
C LYS A 55 23.49 11.08 13.20
N GLU A 56 23.64 9.76 13.18
CA GLU A 56 22.82 8.88 14.01
C GLU A 56 22.90 9.37 15.45
N PRO A 57 21.76 9.57 16.13
CA PRO A 57 21.79 9.95 17.53
C PRO A 57 22.54 8.86 18.32
N PRO A 58 23.52 9.23 19.16
CA PRO A 58 24.25 8.25 19.96
C PRO A 58 23.24 7.46 20.81
N GLY A 59 23.18 6.15 20.61
CA GLY A 59 22.21 5.25 21.25
C GLY A 59 21.26 4.52 20.28
N LYS A 60 21.14 4.96 19.02
CA LYS A 60 20.29 4.28 18.02
C LYS A 60 20.82 2.88 17.66
N SER A 61 22.14 2.71 17.61
CA SER A 61 22.78 1.41 17.36
C SER A 61 22.54 0.41 18.49
N ALA A 62 22.51 0.86 19.75
CA ALA A 62 22.18 0.01 20.89
C ALA A 62 20.71 -0.44 20.87
N GLY A 63 19.79 0.45 20.51
CA GLY A 63 18.37 0.11 20.33
C GLY A 63 18.13 -0.87 19.18
N LEU A 64 18.78 -0.67 18.03
CA LEU A 64 18.69 -1.58 16.90
C LEU A 64 19.27 -2.96 17.22
N LYS A 65 20.40 -3.00 17.95
CA LYS A 65 20.99 -4.26 18.39
C LYS A 65 20.06 -5.01 19.35
N ALA A 66 19.48 -4.33 20.34
CA ALA A 66 18.54 -4.95 21.26
C ALA A 66 17.27 -5.49 20.56
N LEU A 67 16.81 -4.82 19.50
CA LEU A 67 15.70 -5.31 18.68
C LEU A 67 16.08 -6.56 17.87
N ASP A 68 17.29 -6.60 17.31
CA ASP A 68 17.77 -7.75 16.54
C ASP A 68 18.07 -8.95 17.46
N ASP A 69 18.62 -8.71 18.64
CA ASP A 69 18.81 -9.73 19.70
C ASP A 69 17.45 -10.31 20.13
N TYR A 70 16.46 -9.44 20.41
CA TYR A 70 15.09 -9.88 20.72
C TYR A 70 14.44 -10.67 19.57
N ALA A 71 14.68 -10.25 18.32
CA ALA A 71 14.18 -10.97 17.15
C ALA A 71 14.80 -12.37 17.05
N TRP A 72 16.09 -12.51 17.39
CA TRP A 72 16.78 -13.79 17.43
C TRP A 72 16.20 -14.71 18.51
N ASP A 73 15.99 -14.20 19.72
CA ASP A 73 15.37 -14.96 20.83
C ASP A 73 13.97 -15.49 20.43
N CYS A 74 13.15 -14.64 19.79
CA CYS A 74 11.85 -15.06 19.26
C CYS A 74 11.99 -16.12 18.16
N TYR A 75 13.01 -16.02 17.30
CA TYR A 75 13.24 -17.00 16.25
C TYR A 75 13.62 -18.36 16.84
N GLU A 76 14.55 -18.41 17.79
CA GLU A 76 14.96 -19.64 18.47
C GLU A 76 13.79 -20.28 19.22
N LEU A 77 13.01 -19.51 19.97
CA LEU A 77 11.81 -20.02 20.64
C LEU A 77 10.77 -20.57 19.65
N GLY A 78 10.66 -19.95 18.47
CA GLY A 78 9.83 -20.46 17.38
C GLY A 78 10.29 -21.82 16.87
N LEU A 79 11.60 -22.04 16.76
CA LEU A 79 12.18 -23.34 16.40
C LEU A 79 11.89 -24.41 17.46
N ASP A 80 12.05 -24.08 18.75
CA ASP A 80 11.70 -25.00 19.84
C ASP A 80 10.23 -25.43 19.79
N TYR A 81 9.33 -24.50 19.46
CA TYR A 81 7.92 -24.83 19.27
C TYR A 81 7.65 -25.67 18.01
N MET A 82 8.44 -25.50 16.94
CA MET A 82 8.37 -26.38 15.76
C MET A 82 8.74 -27.82 16.13
N ASP A 83 9.83 -28.00 16.89
CA ASP A 83 10.30 -29.32 17.32
C ASP A 83 9.30 -30.01 18.25
N GLN A 84 8.57 -29.24 19.07
CA GLN A 84 7.48 -29.72 19.91
C GLN A 84 6.16 -29.94 19.14
N SER A 85 6.13 -29.78 17.81
CA SER A 85 4.92 -29.82 16.98
C SER A 85 3.83 -28.80 17.37
N ARG A 86 4.21 -27.72 18.08
CA ARG A 86 3.32 -26.65 18.53
C ARG A 86 3.26 -25.53 17.49
N TYR A 87 2.80 -25.87 16.29
CA TYR A 87 2.97 -25.03 15.10
C TYR A 87 2.27 -23.66 15.17
N GLU A 88 1.11 -23.56 15.83
CA GLU A 88 0.41 -22.28 16.00
C GLU A 88 1.24 -21.28 16.85
N LEU A 89 1.92 -21.78 17.89
CA LEU A 89 2.80 -20.96 18.73
C LEU A 89 4.10 -20.63 18.02
N ALA A 90 4.68 -21.59 17.30
CA ALA A 90 5.83 -21.34 16.43
C ALA A 90 5.55 -20.21 15.42
N ARG A 91 4.38 -20.26 14.76
CA ARG A 91 3.95 -19.22 13.81
C ARG A 91 3.89 -17.84 14.45
N GLN A 92 3.38 -17.73 15.67
CA GLN A 92 3.33 -16.47 16.42
C GLN A 92 4.73 -15.94 16.72
N GLN A 93 5.65 -16.80 17.17
CA GLN A 93 7.03 -16.40 17.47
C GLN A 93 7.79 -15.98 16.22
N PHE A 94 7.65 -16.69 15.11
CA PHE A 94 8.25 -16.28 13.84
C PHE A 94 7.70 -14.95 13.31
N SER A 95 6.42 -14.67 13.53
CA SER A 95 5.84 -13.36 13.21
C SER A 95 6.47 -12.23 14.04
N LEU A 96 6.72 -12.47 15.33
CA LEU A 96 7.39 -11.50 16.21
C LEU A 96 8.84 -11.28 15.74
N ALA A 97 9.59 -12.36 15.52
CA ALA A 97 10.95 -12.33 14.99
C ALA A 97 11.03 -11.52 13.68
N ALA A 98 10.14 -11.79 12.72
CA ALA A 98 10.11 -11.07 11.46
C ALA A 98 9.80 -9.57 11.65
N SER A 99 8.92 -9.21 12.59
CA SER A 99 8.55 -7.81 12.83
C SER A 99 9.64 -6.99 13.55
N SER A 100 10.47 -7.66 14.35
CA SER A 100 11.51 -7.03 15.16
C SER A 100 12.90 -7.08 14.53
N ALA A 101 13.11 -7.98 13.55
CA ALA A 101 14.39 -8.17 12.89
C ALA A 101 14.85 -6.89 12.17
N VAL A 102 16.04 -6.43 12.54
CA VAL A 102 16.75 -5.35 11.83
C VAL A 102 17.55 -5.96 10.67
N SER A 103 18.04 -7.18 10.85
CA SER A 103 18.72 -7.95 9.81
C SER A 103 17.75 -8.44 8.73
N ARG A 104 18.08 -8.17 7.47
CA ARG A 104 17.32 -8.67 6.31
C ARG A 104 17.33 -10.19 6.19
N THR A 105 18.42 -10.84 6.61
CA THR A 105 18.53 -12.30 6.55
C THR A 105 17.60 -12.94 7.57
N LEU A 106 17.67 -12.49 8.83
CA LEU A 106 16.80 -12.97 9.91
C LEU A 106 15.32 -12.75 9.58
N HIS A 107 14.97 -11.58 9.03
CA HIS A 107 13.61 -11.32 8.57
C HIS A 107 13.15 -12.34 7.52
N ALA A 108 13.98 -12.63 6.51
CA ALA A 108 13.66 -13.61 5.47
C ALA A 108 13.53 -15.04 6.03
N ASP A 109 14.45 -15.43 6.92
CA ASP A 109 14.47 -16.75 7.55
C ASP A 109 13.25 -16.96 8.46
N ALA A 110 12.86 -15.93 9.21
CA ALA A 110 11.65 -15.94 10.04
C ALA A 110 10.38 -16.08 9.18
N LEU A 111 10.29 -15.37 8.05
CA LEU A 111 9.16 -15.52 7.13
C LEU A 111 9.09 -16.92 6.51
N ASP A 112 10.23 -17.51 6.15
CA ASP A 112 10.26 -18.87 5.62
C ASP A 112 9.87 -19.91 6.67
N ALA A 113 10.39 -19.79 7.89
CA ALA A 113 10.00 -20.62 9.04
C ALA A 113 8.49 -20.50 9.35
N MET A 114 7.94 -19.29 9.30
CA MET A 114 6.50 -19.06 9.47
C MET A 114 5.67 -19.78 8.41
N ARG A 115 6.08 -19.73 7.13
CA ARG A 115 5.38 -20.48 6.06
C ARG A 115 5.42 -21.98 6.29
N ARG A 116 6.55 -22.52 6.75
CA ARG A 116 6.67 -23.95 7.12
C ARG A 116 5.73 -24.31 8.27
N ALA A 117 5.65 -23.48 9.30
CA ALA A 117 4.69 -23.66 10.39
C ALA A 117 3.23 -23.67 9.88
N GLU A 118 2.86 -22.74 9.00
CA GLU A 118 1.53 -22.68 8.38
C GLU A 118 1.20 -23.87 7.47
N GLN A 119 2.19 -24.43 6.79
CA GLN A 119 2.02 -25.67 6.02
C GLN A 119 1.73 -26.85 6.95
N ASN A 120 2.50 -26.99 8.03
CA ASN A 120 2.29 -28.05 9.02
C ASN A 120 0.92 -27.95 9.71
N ILE A 121 0.47 -26.75 10.07
CA ILE A 121 -0.89 -26.53 10.61
C ILE A 121 -1.95 -27.03 9.65
N ARG A 122 -1.80 -26.75 8.35
CA ARG A 122 -2.76 -27.19 7.33
C ARG A 122 -2.77 -28.69 7.12
N GLN A 123 -1.63 -29.35 7.28
CA GLN A 123 -1.52 -30.80 7.15
C GLN A 123 -2.08 -31.57 8.35
N GLN A 124 -2.18 -30.94 9.52
CA GLN A 124 -2.76 -31.53 10.73
C GLN A 124 -4.28 -31.33 10.88
N ARG A 125 -4.90 -30.57 9.98
CA ARG A 125 -6.35 -30.34 9.94
C ARG A 125 -7.00 -31.27 8.91
#